data_AF-A0A933DWY4-F1
#
_entry.id   AF-A0A933DWY4-F1
#
_cell.length_a   1.000
_cell.length_b   1.000
_cell.length_c   1.000
_cell.angle_alpha   90.00
_cell.angle_beta   90.00
_cell.angle_gamma   90.00
#
_symmetry.space_group_name_H-M   'P 1'
#
loop_
_entity.id
_entity.type
_entity.pdbx_description
1 polymer ?
#
loop_
_entity_poly.entity_id
_entity_poly.type
_entity_poly.pdbx_seq_one_letter_code
_entity_poly.pdbx_strand_id
1 'polypeptide(L)' 'MTVAALVRLVVLAVIVAVVFYLVNRLVHLVPKGQQVRALNAPICPKCESFRRVVPNAGDNPRYPRRPFAWYCQGCEEGF' A
#
# COMPACT_ATOMS: atom_id res chain seq x y z
N MET A 1 -27.81 -37.37 10.72
CA MET A 1 -27.16 -36.11 11.12
C MET A 1 -27.91 -35.55 12.31
N THR A 2 -27.27 -35.36 13.46
CA THR A 2 -27.94 -34.84 14.66
C THR A 2 -28.08 -33.31 14.58
N VAL A 3 -29.13 -32.76 15.21
CA VAL A 3 -29.38 -31.30 15.25
C VAL A 3 -28.13 -30.53 15.73
N ALA A 4 -27.38 -31.10 16.67
CA ALA A 4 -26.13 -30.54 17.16
C ALA A 4 -25.03 -30.40 16.08
N ALA A 5 -24.97 -31.31 15.10
CA ALA A 5 -24.00 -31.23 14.01
C ALA A 5 -24.34 -30.09 13.02
N LEU A 6 -25.64 -29.86 12.78
CA LEU A 6 -26.15 -28.77 11.95
C LEU A 6 -25.86 -27.39 12.58
N VAL A 7 -26.09 -27.25 13.89
CA VAL A 7 -25.81 -26.00 14.61
C VAL A 7 -24.31 -25.68 14.57
N ARG A 8 -23.44 -26.67 14.77
CA ARG A 8 -21.98 -26.47 14.70
C ARG A 8 -21.51 -26.00 13.33
N LEU A 9 -22.07 -26.55 12.25
CA LEU A 9 -21.77 -26.14 10.87
C LEU A 9 -22.20 -24.69 10.60
N VAL A 10 -23.39 -24.31 11.05
CA VAL A 10 -23.89 -22.93 10.89
C VAL A 10 -23.02 -21.94 11.66
N VAL A 11 -22.66 -22.27 12.91
CA VAL A 11 -21.79 -21.43 13.74
C VAL A 11 -20.41 -21.26 13.09
N LEU A 12 -19.82 -22.33 12.56
CA LEU A 12 -18.54 -22.28 11.83
C LEU A 12 -18.62 -21.39 10.59
N ALA A 13 -19.68 -21.51 9.79
CA ALA A 13 -19.86 -20.68 8.60
C ALA A 13 -19.98 -19.19 8.94
N VAL A 14 -20.69 -18.87 10.03
CA VAL A 14 -20.82 -17.48 10.52
C VAL A 14 -19.47 -16.94 10.98
N ILE A 15 -18.70 -17.70 11.76
CA ILE A 15 -17.37 -17.28 12.22
C ILE A 15 -16.45 -17.00 11.03
N VAL A 16 -16.42 -17.88 10.03
CA VAL A 16 -15.61 -17.68 8.82
C VAL A 16 -16.04 -16.42 8.06
N ALA A 17 -17.34 -16.17 7.91
CA ALA A 17 -17.85 -14.98 7.24
C ALA A 17 -17.46 -13.68 7.99
N VAL A 18 -17.53 -13.68 9.32
CA VAL A 18 -17.13 -12.53 10.14
C VAL A 18 -15.64 -12.27 10.03
N VAL A 19 -14.80 -13.31 10.15
CA VAL A 19 -13.34 -13.18 10.00
C VAL A 19 -12.97 -12.68 8.61
N PHE A 20 -13.60 -13.24 7.56
CA PHE A 20 -13.36 -12.81 6.19
C PHE A 20 -13.74 -11.33 5.97
N TYR A 21 -14.89 -10.91 6.49
CA TYR A 21 -15.34 -9.52 6.40
C TYR A 21 -14.36 -8.56 7.09
N LEU A 22 -13.88 -8.91 8.28
CA LEU A 22 -12.90 -8.11 9.02
C LEU A 22 -11.55 -8.01 8.29
N VAL A 23 -11.03 -9.14 7.79
CA VAL A 23 -9.78 -9.15 7.01
C VAL A 23 -9.92 -8.32 5.74
N ASN A 24 -11.01 -8.48 5.00
CA ASN A 24 -11.25 -7.73 3.77
C ASN A 24 -11.35 -6.21 4.03
N ARG A 25 -11.95 -5.81 5.16
CA ARG A 25 -12.01 -4.41 5.59
C ARG A 25 -10.63 -3.86 5.93
N LEU A 26 -9.78 -4.64 6.59
CA LEU A 26 -8.41 -4.26 6.96
C LEU A 26 -7.50 -4.16 5.73
N VAL A 27 -7.67 -5.04 4.73
CA VAL A 27 -6.91 -5.01 3.46
C VAL A 27 -7.17 -3.73 2.66
N HIS A 28 -8.32 -3.07 2.84
CA HIS A 28 -8.61 -1.76 2.23
C HIS A 28 -8.02 -0.57 3.00
N LEU A 29 -7.62 -0.74 4.25
CA LEU A 29 -7.00 0.32 5.06
C LEU A 29 -5.48 0.41 4.87
N VAL A 30 -4.85 -0.62 4.32
CA VAL A 30 -3.45 -0.56 3.92
C VAL A 30 -3.37 0.03 2.52
N PRO A 31 -2.84 1.26 2.33
CA PRO A 31 -2.60 1.80 1.00
C PRO A 31 -1.54 0.93 0.28
N LYS A 32 -2.02 -0.06 -0.48
CA LYS A 32 -1.23 -1.04 -1.26
C LYS A 32 -0.22 -0.39 -2.22
N GLY A 33 -0.30 0.92 -2.47
CA GLY A 33 0.58 1.62 -3.41
C GLY A 33 1.82 2.29 -2.81
N GLN A 34 1.82 2.65 -1.52
CA GLN A 34 2.81 3.59 -1.00
C GLN A 34 4.01 2.92 -0.32
N GLN A 35 3.79 1.81 0.39
CA GLN A 35 4.88 1.12 1.10
C GLN A 35 5.74 0.24 0.18
N VAL A 36 5.17 -0.34 -0.88
CA VAL A 36 5.95 -1.20 -1.80
C VAL A 36 6.80 -0.38 -2.77
N ARG A 37 6.36 0.81 -3.18
CA ARG A 37 7.14 1.70 -4.07
C ARG A 37 8.32 2.37 -3.36
N ALA A 38 8.25 2.57 -2.04
CA ALA A 38 9.34 3.14 -1.25
C ALA A 38 10.52 2.19 -1.05
N LEU A 39 10.33 0.88 -1.18
CA LEU A 39 11.35 -0.12 -0.87
C LEU A 39 12.55 -0.10 -1.84
N ASN A 40 12.40 0.47 -3.03
CA ASN A 40 13.45 0.59 -4.06
C ASN A 40 13.80 2.06 -4.39
N ALA A 41 13.40 3.01 -3.54
CA ALA A 41 13.73 4.41 -3.79
C ALA A 41 15.23 4.67 -3.54
N PRO A 42 15.96 5.28 -4.50
CA PRO A 42 17.35 5.66 -4.29
C PRO A 42 17.45 6.76 -3.23
N ILE A 43 18.63 6.84 -2.61
CA ILE A 43 18.94 7.90 -1.66
C ILE A 43 19.11 9.22 -2.43
N CYS A 44 18.42 10.27 -2.01
CA CYS A 44 18.66 11.60 -2.55
C CYS A 44 20.07 12.08 -2.14
N PRO A 45 20.95 12.47 -3.08
CA PRO A 45 22.32 12.86 -2.77
C PRO A 45 22.43 14.15 -1.94
N LYS A 46 21.42 15.03 -2.00
CA LYS A 46 21.39 16.27 -1.21
C LYS A 46 20.83 16.10 0.19
N CYS A 47 19.83 15.25 0.35
CA CYS A 47 19.17 15.04 1.63
C CYS A 47 19.73 13.82 2.38
N GLU A 48 20.59 13.03 1.74
CA GLU A 48 21.11 11.75 2.23
C GLU A 48 20.00 10.83 2.76
N SER A 49 18.81 10.90 2.14
CA SER A 49 17.62 10.21 2.61
C SER A 49 16.70 9.80 1.47
N PHE A 50 16.05 8.64 1.64
CA PHE A 50 15.00 8.13 0.75
C PHE A 50 13.58 8.53 1.20
N ARG A 51 13.43 9.12 2.41
CA ARG A 51 12.10 9.40 3.01
C ARG A 51 11.20 10.33 2.18
N ARG A 52 11.79 11.20 1.37
CA ARG A 52 11.09 12.19 0.55
C ARG A 52 11.25 11.94 -0.94
N VAL A 53 11.72 10.76 -1.33
CA VAL A 53 11.96 10.39 -2.73
C VAL A 53 10.72 9.69 -3.26
N VAL A 54 10.20 10.19 -4.38
CA VAL A 54 9.03 9.66 -5.09
C VAL A 54 9.38 9.39 -6.54
N PRO A 55 8.81 8.35 -7.17
CA PRO A 55 9.04 8.09 -8.59
C PRO A 55 8.40 9.18 -9.46
N ASN A 56 9.11 9.59 -10.50
CA ASN A 56 8.61 10.53 -11.49
C ASN A 56 7.73 9.78 -12.51
N ALA A 57 6.50 9.48 -12.11
CA ALA A 57 5.55 8.77 -12.98
C ALA A 57 4.95 9.66 -14.09
N GLY A 58 5.09 10.98 -13.97
CA GLY A 58 4.40 11.97 -14.82
C GLY A 58 2.95 12.23 -14.41
N ASP A 59 2.49 11.63 -13.31
CA ASP A 59 1.12 11.75 -12.81
C ASP A 59 0.93 13.00 -11.94
N ASN A 60 2.03 13.68 -11.59
CA ASN A 60 2.00 14.88 -10.75
C ASN A 60 1.93 16.13 -11.63
N PRO A 61 0.84 16.93 -11.59
CA PRO A 61 0.71 18.12 -12.42
C PRO A 61 1.74 19.22 -12.10
N ARG A 62 2.41 19.17 -10.93
CA ARG A 62 3.53 20.07 -10.62
C ARG A 62 4.83 19.69 -11.32
N TYR A 63 5.00 18.42 -11.69
CA TYR A 63 6.23 17.92 -12.29
C TYR A 63 5.87 17.17 -13.57
N PRO A 64 5.88 17.84 -14.73
CA PRO A 64 5.68 17.17 -16.01
C PRO A 64 6.73 16.06 -16.15
N ARG A 65 6.45 15.03 -16.94
CA ARG A 65 7.34 13.89 -17.19
C ARG A 65 8.72 14.39 -17.66
N ARG A 66 9.65 14.52 -16.72
CA ARG A 66 11.04 14.96 -16.93
C ARG A 66 11.97 13.75 -17.11
N PRO A 67 13.21 13.93 -17.62
CA PRO A 67 14.13 12.82 -17.91
C PRO A 67 14.71 12.10 -16.67
N PHE A 68 14.33 12.51 -15.45
CA PHE A 68 14.74 11.86 -14.22
C PHE A 68 13.74 10.79 -13.79
N ALA A 69 14.23 9.68 -13.21
CA ALA A 69 13.37 8.58 -12.76
C ALA A 69 12.78 8.86 -11.36
N TRP A 70 13.48 9.66 -10.56
CA TRP A 70 13.13 9.93 -9.17
C TRP A 70 13.10 11.43 -8.90
N TYR A 71 12.31 11.80 -7.90
CA TYR A 71 12.13 13.19 -7.48
C TYR A 71 12.17 13.27 -5.95
N CYS A 72 12.98 14.14 -5.39
CA CYS A 72 13.01 14.39 -3.95
C CYS A 72 12.16 15.61 -3.60
N GLN A 73 11.11 15.42 -2.82
CA GLN A 73 10.26 16.48 -2.29
C GLN A 73 10.95 17.32 -1.20
N GLY A 74 12.12 16.89 -0.69
CA GLY A 74 12.89 17.62 0.32
C GLY A 74 13.70 18.77 -0.26
N CYS A 75 14.39 18.51 -1.38
CA CYS A 75 15.21 19.49 -2.09
C CYS A 75 14.57 19.99 -3.41
N GLU A 76 13.39 19.49 -3.72
CA GLU A 76 12.63 19.78 -4.94
C GLU A 76 13.36 19.46 -6.27
N GLU A 77 14.28 18.50 -6.24
CA GLU A 77 15.11 18.11 -7.39
C GLU A 77 14.84 16.69 -7.90
N GLY A 78 14.99 16.53 -9.21
CA GLY A 78 14.91 15.24 -9.88
C GLY A 78 16.29 14.66 -10.19
N PHE A 79 16.40 13.33 -10.11
CA PHE A 79 17.61 12.57 -10.43
C PHE A 79 17.29 11.17 -11.00
#